data_AF-A0A0F2SIG4-F1
#
_entry.id   AF-A0A0F2SIG4-F1
#
_cell.length_a   1.000
_cell.length_b   1.000
_cell.length_c   1.000
_cell.angle_alpha   90.00
_cell.angle_beta   90.00
_cell.angle_gamma   90.00
#
_symmetry.space_group_name_H-M   'P 1'
#
loop_
_entity.id
_entity.type
_entity.pdbx_description
1 polymer ?
#
loop_
_entity_poly.entity_id
_entity_poly.type
_entity_poly.pdbx_seq_one_letter_code
_entity_poly.pdbx_strand_id
1 'polypeptide(L)'
;RLGISYAYWYNWKYERIGHVFQDRFKSECVEDDAYLLTVIRYIHKNPVKASIISKPEEYEWSSCTAYYKADRNTATFPDTSLILSIVHNEKKKAIEGLKKFTEEGNEDHCLDCDKTKRISESEAYEITKRIMKGKPVTALQKMDQDARNKILSRLRNDGLSLRQICRITGFPFHIVRKA
;
A
#
# COMPACT_ATOMS: atom_id res chain seq x y z
N ARG A 1 11.57 5.99 20.12
CA ARG A 1 10.15 6.13 19.67
C ARG A 1 10.03 7.37 18.79
N LEU A 2 10.32 7.27 17.48
CA LEU A 2 10.37 8.44 16.58
C LEU A 2 9.00 9.08 16.36
N GLY A 3 8.01 8.30 15.91
CA GLY A 3 6.67 8.81 15.60
C GLY A 3 5.97 9.46 16.79
N ILE A 4 6.07 8.89 17.99
CA ILE A 4 5.47 9.47 19.21
C ILE A 4 6.10 10.83 19.54
N SER A 5 7.43 10.92 19.48
CA SER A 5 8.14 12.16 19.81
C SER A 5 7.81 13.26 18.79
N TYR A 6 7.75 12.91 17.50
CA TYR A 6 7.34 13.84 16.44
C TYR A 6 5.88 14.27 16.59
N ALA A 7 4.96 13.36 16.86
CA ALA A 7 3.54 13.70 17.03
C ALA A 7 3.31 14.65 18.22
N TYR A 8 4.02 14.40 19.33
CA TYR A 8 3.99 15.29 20.49
C TYR A 8 4.50 16.68 20.15
N TRP A 9 5.70 16.77 19.55
CA TRP A 9 6.28 18.04 19.12
C TRP A 9 5.39 18.78 18.10
N TYR A 10 4.83 18.09 17.11
CA TYR A 10 4.00 18.67 16.07
C TYR A 10 2.70 19.25 16.66
N ASN A 11 2.02 18.50 17.52
CA ASN A 11 0.81 18.97 18.19
C ASN A 11 1.09 20.17 19.10
N TRP A 12 2.20 20.14 19.86
CA TRP A 12 2.62 21.29 20.67
C TRP A 12 2.93 22.52 19.82
N LYS A 13 3.73 22.37 18.74
CA LYS A 13 4.16 23.47 17.88
C LYS A 13 3.00 24.16 17.15
N TYR A 14 2.00 23.39 16.74
CA TYR A 14 0.89 23.89 15.92
C TYR A 14 -0.43 24.00 16.71
N GLU A 15 -0.39 23.88 18.04
CA GLU A 15 -1.56 23.97 18.93
C GLU A 15 -2.70 23.01 18.53
N ARG A 16 -2.34 21.79 18.11
CA ARG A 16 -3.29 20.75 17.66
C ARG A 16 -3.50 19.68 18.73
N ILE A 17 -4.66 19.04 18.68
CA ILE A 17 -5.02 17.89 19.51
C ILE A 17 -5.40 16.71 18.61
N GLY A 18 -5.04 15.49 19.02
CA GLY A 18 -5.42 14.26 18.34
C GLY A 18 -4.27 13.60 17.56
N HIS A 19 -4.65 12.70 16.64
CA HIS A 19 -3.71 11.86 15.89
C HIS A 19 -3.05 12.63 14.74
N VAL A 20 -1.70 12.59 14.68
CA VAL A 20 -0.92 13.11 13.55
C VAL A 20 -0.76 12.07 12.45
N PHE A 21 -0.58 10.80 12.82
CA PHE A 21 -0.44 9.68 11.89
C PHE A 21 -1.77 8.92 11.77
N GLN A 22 -2.11 8.51 10.54
CA GLN A 22 -3.36 7.82 10.25
C GLN A 22 -3.34 6.34 10.66
N ASP A 23 -2.21 5.65 10.50
CA ASP A 23 -2.02 4.23 10.83
C ASP A 23 -0.59 3.99 11.32
N ARG A 24 -0.29 2.76 11.73
CA ARG A 24 1.07 2.30 12.03
C ARG A 24 1.90 2.25 10.75
N PHE A 25 3.22 2.37 10.90
CA PHE A 25 4.13 2.16 9.78
C PHE A 25 4.03 0.72 9.28
N LYS A 26 4.12 0.53 7.97
CA LYS A 26 4.34 -0.77 7.35
C LYS A 26 5.85 -1.08 7.35
N SER A 27 6.20 -2.35 7.42
CA SER A 27 7.59 -2.82 7.37
C SER A 27 7.64 -4.08 6.53
N GLU A 28 8.62 -4.14 5.64
CA GLU A 28 8.88 -5.28 4.76
C GLU A 28 10.41 -5.52 4.77
N CYS A 29 10.81 -6.80 4.77
CA CYS A 29 12.23 -7.15 4.78
C CYS A 29 12.81 -6.94 3.39
N VAL A 30 14.01 -6.34 3.32
CA VAL A 30 14.80 -6.27 2.10
C VAL A 30 15.85 -7.36 2.17
N GLU A 31 15.69 -8.42 1.38
CA GLU A 31 16.51 -9.64 1.48
C GLU A 31 17.58 -9.74 0.41
N ASP A 32 17.47 -8.98 -0.68
CA ASP A 32 18.42 -8.99 -1.79
C ASP A 32 18.61 -7.61 -2.42
N ASP A 33 19.70 -7.49 -3.19
CA ASP A 33 20.12 -6.26 -3.85
C ASP A 33 19.14 -5.80 -4.94
N ALA A 34 18.47 -6.73 -5.63
CA ALA A 34 17.53 -6.39 -6.70
C ALA A 34 16.25 -5.76 -6.12
N TYR A 35 15.77 -6.29 -5.00
CA TYR A 35 14.66 -5.71 -4.26
C TYR A 35 15.07 -4.41 -3.57
N LEU A 36 16.31 -4.30 -3.07
CA LEU A 36 16.83 -3.03 -2.56
C LEU A 36 16.79 -1.92 -3.62
N LEU A 37 17.22 -2.20 -4.86
CA LEU A 37 17.10 -1.23 -5.97
C LEU A 37 15.66 -0.87 -6.27
N THR A 38 14.76 -1.86 -6.25
CA THR A 38 13.32 -1.66 -6.41
C THR A 38 12.75 -0.71 -5.35
N VAL A 39 13.13 -0.88 -4.08
CA VAL A 39 12.73 0.01 -2.98
C VAL A 39 13.27 1.43 -3.15
N ILE A 40 14.53 1.57 -3.58
CA ILE A 40 15.12 2.90 -3.87
C ILE A 40 14.32 3.60 -4.98
N ARG A 41 14.04 2.90 -6.08
CA ARG A 41 13.24 3.41 -7.19
C ARG A 41 11.84 3.80 -6.73
N TYR A 42 11.17 2.96 -5.93
CA TYR A 42 9.86 3.26 -5.36
C TYR A 42 9.88 4.57 -4.56
N ILE A 43 10.83 4.73 -3.63
CA ILE A 43 10.95 5.94 -2.81
C ILE A 43 11.15 7.19 -3.68
N HIS A 44 12.04 7.13 -4.68
CA HIS A 44 12.32 8.28 -5.54
C HIS A 44 11.18 8.60 -6.51
N LYS A 45 10.41 7.60 -6.95
CA LYS A 45 9.24 7.79 -7.84
C LYS A 45 7.97 8.18 -7.09
N ASN A 46 7.87 8.01 -5.77
CA ASN A 46 6.65 8.32 -5.01
C ASN A 46 6.10 9.73 -5.24
N PRO A 47 6.91 10.80 -5.23
CA PRO A 47 6.40 12.16 -5.50
C PRO A 47 5.86 12.33 -6.94
N VAL A 48 6.44 11.61 -7.91
CA VAL A 48 5.97 11.58 -9.31
C VAL A 48 4.65 10.81 -9.41
N LYS A 49 4.57 9.63 -8.79
CA LYS A 49 3.33 8.82 -8.70
C LYS A 49 2.19 9.59 -8.03
N ALA A 50 2.52 10.42 -7.05
CA ALA A 50 1.59 11.32 -6.37
C ALA A 50 1.25 12.61 -7.16
N SER A 51 1.80 12.78 -8.37
CA SER A 51 1.60 13.96 -9.24
C SER A 51 2.01 15.29 -8.59
N ILE A 52 3.00 15.26 -7.68
CA ILE A 52 3.54 16.47 -7.03
C ILE A 52 4.59 17.15 -7.93
N ILE A 53 5.37 16.35 -8.64
CA ILE A 53 6.49 16.76 -9.51
C ILE A 53 6.52 15.90 -10.78
N SER A 54 7.24 16.35 -11.81
CA SER A 54 7.36 15.62 -13.07
C SER A 54 8.58 14.68 -13.11
N LYS A 55 9.66 15.02 -12.39
CA LYS A 55 10.89 14.22 -12.37
C LYS A 55 11.43 13.99 -10.95
N PRO A 56 11.88 12.78 -10.58
CA PRO A 56 12.30 12.45 -9.22
C PRO A 56 13.26 13.43 -8.55
N GLU A 57 14.21 13.99 -9.31
CA GLU A 57 15.20 14.96 -8.82
C GLU A 57 14.65 16.35 -8.47
N GLU A 58 13.41 16.65 -8.86
CA GLU A 58 12.73 17.93 -8.56
C GLU A 58 12.20 17.97 -7.12
N TYR A 59 12.10 16.82 -6.44
CA TYR A 59 11.57 16.76 -5.08
C TYR A 59 12.66 17.01 -4.04
N GLU A 60 12.68 18.22 -3.47
CA GLU A 60 13.71 18.68 -2.52
C GLU A 60 13.79 17.84 -1.24
N TRP A 61 12.70 17.19 -0.84
CA TRP A 61 12.64 16.36 0.37
C TRP A 61 12.91 14.88 0.09
N SER A 62 13.67 14.58 -0.97
CA SER A 62 14.14 13.23 -1.32
C SER A 62 15.66 13.20 -1.48
N SER A 63 16.25 12.05 -1.21
CA SER A 63 17.67 11.80 -1.46
C SER A 63 18.01 11.60 -2.95
N CYS A 64 17.03 11.58 -3.86
CA CYS A 64 17.26 11.30 -5.29
C CYS A 64 18.37 12.19 -5.90
N THR A 65 18.34 13.48 -5.59
CA THR A 65 19.36 14.44 -6.05
C THR A 65 20.76 14.11 -5.54
N ALA A 66 20.90 13.57 -4.33
CA ALA A 66 22.19 13.13 -3.79
C ALA A 66 22.78 11.99 -4.64
N TYR A 67 21.96 11.03 -5.07
CA TYR A 67 22.38 9.96 -5.97
C TYR A 67 22.76 10.48 -7.36
N TYR A 68 21.93 11.34 -7.95
CA TYR A 68 22.16 11.83 -9.32
C TYR A 68 23.33 12.81 -9.44
N LYS A 69 23.74 13.44 -8.33
CA LYS A 69 24.86 14.39 -8.27
C LYS A 69 26.03 13.84 -7.44
N ALA A 70 26.08 12.53 -7.20
CA ALA A 70 27.10 11.92 -6.35
C ALA A 70 28.54 12.12 -6.88
N ASP A 71 28.70 12.39 -8.18
CA ASP A 71 29.98 12.72 -8.81
C ASP A 71 30.52 14.10 -8.41
N ARG A 72 29.64 15.00 -7.98
CA ARG A 72 30.02 16.30 -7.42
C ARG A 72 30.55 16.04 -6.02
N ASN A 73 31.74 16.55 -5.73
CA ASN A 73 32.45 16.33 -4.46
C ASN A 73 31.81 17.13 -3.29
N THR A 74 30.48 17.11 -3.22
CA THR A 74 29.66 17.73 -2.20
C THR A 74 29.27 16.67 -1.20
N ALA A 75 29.57 16.88 0.07
CA ALA A 75 29.11 16.01 1.15
C ALA A 75 27.58 16.08 1.25
N THR A 76 26.89 15.24 0.49
CA THR A 76 25.44 15.10 0.55
C THR A 76 25.08 13.90 1.41
N PHE A 77 24.25 14.14 2.43
CA PHE A 77 23.52 13.07 3.08
C PHE A 77 22.36 12.64 2.16
N PRO A 78 22.08 11.34 2.00
CA PRO A 78 22.75 10.18 2.60
C PRO A 78 23.99 9.71 1.83
N ASP A 79 24.75 8.77 2.42
CA ASP A 79 25.80 8.03 1.70
C ASP A 79 25.18 7.23 0.55
N THR A 80 25.68 7.48 -0.67
CA THR A 80 25.18 6.88 -1.90
C THR A 80 26.02 5.69 -2.38
N SER A 81 27.15 5.41 -1.72
CA SER A 81 28.17 4.47 -2.21
C SER A 81 27.64 3.05 -2.38
N LEU A 82 26.92 2.52 -1.39
CA LEU A 82 26.36 1.18 -1.40
C LEU A 82 25.46 0.94 -2.62
N ILE A 83 24.43 1.78 -2.79
CA ILE A 83 23.46 1.60 -3.89
C ILE A 83 24.13 1.77 -5.24
N LEU A 84 25.00 2.78 -5.40
CA LEU A 84 25.72 2.97 -6.66
C LEU A 84 26.62 1.78 -7.00
N SER A 85 27.26 1.17 -6.00
CA SER A 85 28.11 -0.02 -6.21
C SER A 85 27.35 -1.25 -6.68
N ILE A 86 26.08 -1.41 -6.24
CA ILE A 86 25.19 -2.49 -6.72
C ILE A 86 24.88 -2.30 -8.20
N VAL A 87 24.67 -1.05 -8.65
CA VAL A 87 24.35 -0.75 -10.05
C VAL A 87 25.56 -0.95 -10.95
N HIS A 88 26.72 -0.37 -10.57
CA HIS A 88 27.95 -0.48 -11.35
C HIS A 88 29.19 -0.07 -10.54
N ASN A 89 30.34 -0.70 -10.81
CA ASN A 89 31.61 -0.40 -10.11
C ASN A 89 32.17 1.00 -10.43
N GLU A 90 31.96 1.46 -11.66
CA GLU A 90 32.35 2.80 -12.10
C GLU A 90 31.25 3.82 -11.77
N LYS A 91 31.59 4.83 -10.96
CA LYS A 91 30.65 5.82 -10.40
C LYS A 91 29.79 6.53 -11.45
N LYS A 92 30.36 6.97 -12.57
CA LYS A 92 29.60 7.66 -13.63
C LYS A 92 28.52 6.77 -14.24
N LYS A 93 28.90 5.55 -14.62
CA LYS A 93 27.97 4.54 -15.15
C LYS A 93 26.94 4.11 -14.11
N ALA A 94 27.30 4.07 -12.82
CA ALA A 94 26.34 3.79 -11.75
C ALA A 94 25.25 4.86 -11.65
N ILE A 95 25.63 6.15 -11.73
CA ILE A 95 24.69 7.27 -11.72
C ILE A 95 23.76 7.22 -12.95
N GLU A 96 24.33 7.05 -14.14
CA GLU A 96 23.56 6.94 -15.38
C GLU A 96 22.62 5.73 -15.38
N GLY A 97 23.13 4.58 -14.91
CA GLY A 97 22.36 3.34 -14.78
C GLY A 97 21.20 3.48 -13.79
N LEU A 98 21.44 4.08 -12.62
CA LEU A 98 20.40 4.31 -11.62
C LEU A 98 19.33 5.29 -12.13
N LYS A 99 19.76 6.36 -12.82
CA LYS A 99 18.84 7.33 -13.42
C LYS A 99 17.94 6.66 -14.45
N LYS A 100 18.53 5.90 -15.38
CA LYS A 100 17.80 5.12 -16.37
C LYS A 100 16.82 4.13 -15.72
N PHE A 101 17.29 3.34 -14.75
CA PHE A 101 16.47 2.37 -14.02
C PHE A 101 15.27 3.02 -13.30
N THR A 102 15.45 4.23 -12.78
CA THR A 102 14.40 4.98 -12.07
C THR A 102 13.38 5.60 -13.04
N GLU A 103 13.85 6.15 -14.17
CA GLU A 103 12.99 6.79 -15.18
C GLU A 103 12.23 5.78 -16.04
N GLU A 104 12.71 4.56 -16.16
CA GLU A 104 12.02 3.49 -16.87
C GLU A 104 10.62 3.19 -16.28
N GLY A 105 9.68 2.86 -17.17
CA GLY A 105 8.37 2.34 -16.80
C GLY A 105 8.52 1.01 -16.06
N ASN A 106 7.80 0.85 -14.95
CA ASN A 106 7.81 -0.38 -14.16
C ASN A 106 6.43 -0.63 -13.57
N GLU A 107 6.20 -1.88 -13.18
CA GLU A 107 4.99 -2.34 -12.48
C GLU A 107 5.32 -2.71 -11.03
N ASP A 108 6.32 -2.06 -10.42
CA ASP A 108 6.73 -2.37 -9.06
C ASP A 108 5.58 -2.15 -8.08
N HIS A 109 5.38 -3.10 -7.17
CA HIS A 109 4.40 -3.00 -6.10
C HIS A 109 5.17 -3.02 -4.77
N CYS A 110 5.33 -1.85 -4.17
CA CYS A 110 6.10 -1.66 -2.94
C CYS A 110 5.24 -0.98 -1.90
N LEU A 111 4.81 -1.72 -0.87
CA LEU A 111 4.04 -1.20 0.28
C LEU A 111 2.84 -0.30 -0.07
N ASP A 112 2.34 -0.39 -1.31
CA ASP A 112 1.32 0.51 -1.82
C ASP A 112 0.07 0.46 -0.93
N CYS A 113 -0.55 1.62 -0.76
CA CYS A 113 -1.82 1.69 -0.05
C CYS A 113 -2.91 1.23 -0.99
N ASP A 114 -3.17 -0.09 -0.98
CA ASP A 114 -4.36 -0.63 -1.61
C ASP A 114 -5.57 0.13 -1.08
N LYS A 115 -6.20 0.91 -1.95
CA LYS A 115 -7.50 1.47 -1.67
C LYS A 115 -8.47 0.28 -1.67
N THR A 116 -8.58 -0.42 -0.55
CA THR A 116 -9.71 -1.32 -0.33
C THR A 116 -10.94 -0.42 -0.28
N LYS A 117 -11.56 -0.18 -1.44
CA LYS A 117 -12.84 0.52 -1.51
C LYS A 117 -13.79 -0.33 -0.68
N ARG A 118 -14.16 0.17 0.49
CA ARG A 118 -15.14 -0.50 1.32
C ARG A 118 -16.43 -0.56 0.52
N ILE A 119 -16.84 -1.78 0.14
CA ILE A 119 -18.07 -2.02 -0.61
C ILE A 119 -19.21 -1.34 0.15
N SER A 120 -19.97 -0.47 -0.54
CA SER A 120 -21.11 0.20 0.08
C SER A 120 -22.20 -0.81 0.46
N GLU A 121 -23.15 -0.43 1.30
CA GLU A 121 -24.29 -1.32 1.61
C GLU A 121 -25.11 -1.64 0.34
N SER A 122 -25.24 -0.68 -0.60
CA SER A 122 -25.93 -0.91 -1.87
C SER A 122 -25.19 -1.87 -2.79
N GLU A 123 -23.87 -1.72 -2.94
CA GLU A 123 -23.03 -2.63 -3.72
C GLU A 123 -23.06 -4.05 -3.11
N ALA A 124 -23.02 -4.16 -1.78
CA ALA A 124 -23.09 -5.45 -1.08
C ALA A 124 -24.44 -6.15 -1.34
N TYR A 125 -25.54 -5.41 -1.39
CA TYR A 125 -26.86 -5.95 -1.71
C TYR A 125 -26.94 -6.46 -3.15
N GLU A 126 -26.41 -5.72 -4.11
CA GLU A 126 -26.37 -6.13 -5.53
C GLU A 126 -25.50 -7.38 -5.75
N ILE A 127 -24.32 -7.43 -5.11
CA ILE A 127 -23.46 -8.63 -5.13
C ILE A 127 -24.21 -9.84 -4.57
N THR A 128 -24.92 -9.66 -3.45
CA THR A 128 -25.70 -10.74 -2.83
C THR A 128 -26.80 -11.21 -3.77
N LYS A 129 -27.58 -10.28 -4.36
CA LYS A 129 -28.66 -10.60 -5.29
C LYS A 129 -28.15 -11.36 -6.52
N ARG A 130 -26.98 -10.98 -7.05
CA ARG A 130 -26.28 -11.67 -8.14
C ARG A 130 -25.91 -13.10 -7.77
N ILE A 131 -25.29 -13.30 -6.60
CA ILE A 131 -24.89 -14.64 -6.12
C ILE A 131 -26.11 -15.53 -5.86
N MET A 132 -27.18 -14.96 -5.30
CA MET A 132 -28.43 -15.67 -5.04
C MET A 132 -29.23 -15.98 -6.32
N LYS A 133 -28.79 -15.49 -7.49
CA LYS A 133 -29.47 -15.68 -8.80
C LYS A 133 -30.96 -15.32 -8.75
N GLY A 134 -31.29 -14.22 -8.07
CA GLY A 134 -32.68 -13.75 -7.91
C GLY A 134 -33.51 -14.49 -6.86
N LYS A 135 -32.98 -15.51 -6.18
CA LYS A 135 -33.66 -16.12 -5.01
C LYS A 135 -33.60 -15.16 -3.82
N PRO A 136 -34.62 -15.15 -2.93
CA PRO A 136 -34.57 -14.34 -1.73
C PRO A 136 -33.47 -14.84 -0.78
N VAL A 137 -32.80 -13.92 -0.08
CA VAL A 137 -31.71 -14.25 0.85
C VAL A 137 -32.18 -15.16 1.99
N THR A 138 -33.46 -15.08 2.36
CA THR A 138 -34.10 -15.97 3.34
C THR A 138 -34.03 -17.45 2.94
N ALA A 139 -33.85 -17.77 1.65
CA ALA A 139 -33.65 -19.15 1.19
C ALA A 139 -32.41 -19.79 1.82
N LEU A 140 -31.39 -19.00 2.19
CA LEU A 140 -30.17 -19.51 2.84
C LEU A 140 -30.46 -20.19 4.19
N GLN A 141 -31.52 -19.78 4.90
CA GLN A 141 -31.88 -20.35 6.20
C GLN A 141 -32.41 -21.78 6.08
N LYS A 142 -32.92 -22.15 4.90
CA LYS A 142 -33.50 -23.47 4.60
C LYS A 142 -32.51 -24.39 3.88
N MET A 143 -31.33 -23.88 3.51
CA MET A 143 -30.28 -24.67 2.86
C MET A 143 -29.56 -25.55 3.87
N ASP A 144 -28.98 -26.65 3.37
CA ASP A 144 -28.03 -27.42 4.13
C ASP A 144 -26.77 -26.59 4.46
N GLN A 145 -26.04 -27.03 5.47
CA GLN A 145 -24.91 -26.28 6.00
C GLN A 145 -23.78 -26.11 4.97
N ASP A 146 -23.53 -27.09 4.11
CA ASP A 146 -22.44 -27.04 3.13
C ASP A 146 -22.76 -26.05 2.00
N ALA A 147 -23.98 -26.14 1.43
CA ALA A 147 -24.43 -25.21 0.41
C ALA A 147 -24.49 -23.77 0.91
N ARG A 148 -25.00 -23.54 2.13
CA ARG A 148 -25.00 -22.22 2.77
C ARG A 148 -23.59 -21.68 2.93
N ASN A 149 -22.68 -22.49 3.49
CA ASN A 149 -21.31 -22.05 3.77
C ASN A 149 -20.55 -21.69 2.49
N LYS A 150 -20.75 -22.45 1.40
CA LYS A 150 -20.23 -22.09 0.07
C LYS A 150 -20.68 -20.71 -0.40
N ILE A 151 -21.95 -20.35 -0.17
CA ILE A 151 -22.46 -19.02 -0.54
C ILE A 151 -21.86 -17.93 0.35
N LEU A 152 -21.80 -18.15 1.66
CA LEU A 152 -21.21 -17.19 2.61
C LEU A 152 -19.71 -16.93 2.32
N SER A 153 -18.96 -17.99 2.02
CA SER A 153 -17.56 -17.91 1.62
C SER A 153 -17.39 -17.14 0.30
N ARG A 154 -18.28 -17.37 -0.67
CA ARG A 154 -18.29 -16.62 -1.93
C ARG A 154 -18.57 -15.13 -1.72
N LEU A 155 -19.52 -14.76 -0.86
CA LEU A 155 -19.80 -13.36 -0.52
C LEU A 155 -18.57 -12.67 0.07
N ARG A 156 -17.80 -13.38 0.91
CA ARG A 156 -16.54 -12.88 1.49
C ARG A 156 -15.47 -12.68 0.41
N ASN A 157 -15.33 -13.64 -0.50
CA ASN A 157 -14.34 -13.58 -1.59
C ASN A 157 -14.68 -12.47 -2.61
N ASP A 158 -15.97 -12.15 -2.79
CA ASP A 158 -16.43 -10.99 -3.57
C ASP A 158 -16.28 -9.66 -2.80
N GLY A 159 -15.67 -9.67 -1.60
CA GLY A 159 -15.22 -8.48 -0.86
C GLY A 159 -16.17 -7.96 0.21
N LEU A 160 -17.28 -8.65 0.51
CA LEU A 160 -18.18 -8.22 1.59
C LEU A 160 -17.56 -8.47 2.96
N SER A 161 -17.71 -7.51 3.87
CA SER A 161 -17.32 -7.71 5.27
C SER A 161 -18.25 -8.70 5.97
N LEU A 162 -17.72 -9.42 6.96
CA LEU A 162 -18.51 -10.34 7.79
C LEU A 162 -19.77 -9.66 8.38
N ARG A 163 -19.67 -8.39 8.75
CA ARG A 163 -20.79 -7.61 9.30
C ARG A 163 -21.88 -7.33 8.25
N GLN A 164 -21.50 -7.01 7.01
CA GLN A 164 -22.46 -6.83 5.92
C GLN A 164 -23.19 -8.14 5.63
N ILE A 165 -22.45 -9.25 5.57
CA ILE A 165 -23.05 -10.57 5.36
C ILE A 165 -24.04 -10.90 6.48
N CYS A 166 -23.69 -10.66 7.76
CA CYS A 166 -24.62 -10.85 8.88
C CYS A 166 -25.90 -10.02 8.74
N ARG A 167 -25.78 -8.73 8.38
CA ARG A 167 -26.95 -7.85 8.21
C ARG A 167 -27.84 -8.27 7.06
N ILE A 168 -27.26 -8.63 5.92
CA ILE A 168 -28.00 -9.01 4.70
C ILE A 168 -28.66 -10.37 4.87
N THR A 169 -27.95 -11.34 5.47
CA THR A 169 -28.44 -12.73 5.58
C THR A 169 -29.21 -13.02 6.86
N GLY A 170 -29.05 -12.20 7.89
CA GLY A 170 -29.60 -12.42 9.23
C GLY A 170 -28.87 -13.50 10.04
N PHE A 171 -27.77 -14.09 9.52
CA PHE A 171 -27.03 -15.10 10.28
C PHE A 171 -26.17 -14.48 11.39
N PRO A 172 -26.04 -15.16 12.54
CA PRO A 172 -25.10 -14.79 13.59
C PRO A 172 -23.64 -14.76 13.09
N PHE A 173 -22.85 -13.85 13.65
CA PHE A 173 -21.44 -13.64 13.29
C PHE A 173 -20.59 -14.91 13.34
N HIS A 174 -20.80 -15.79 14.34
CA HIS A 174 -20.03 -17.02 14.47
C HIS A 174 -20.31 -18.03 13.34
N ILE A 175 -21.52 -18.03 12.77
CA ILE A 175 -21.87 -18.88 11.61
C ILE A 175 -21.16 -18.34 10.37
N VAL A 176 -21.27 -17.04 10.12
CA VAL A 176 -20.66 -16.37 8.95
C VAL A 176 -19.13 -16.45 9.00
N ARG A 177 -18.53 -16.35 10.18
CA ARG A 177 -17.08 -16.46 10.36
C ARG A 177 -16.56 -17.88 10.13
N LYS A 178 -17.37 -18.91 10.42
CA LYS A 178 -16.97 -20.33 10.32
C LYS A 178 -17.19 -20.90 8.91
N ALA A 179 -18.06 -20.27 8.13
CA ALA A 179 -18.30 -20.60 6.73
C ALA A 179 -17.12 -20.22 5.82
#